data_AF-A0A1Q6DVV1-F1
#
_entry.id   AF-A0A1Q6DVV1-F1
#
_cell.length_a   1.000
_cell.length_b   1.000
_cell.length_c   1.000
_cell.angle_alpha   90.00
_cell.angle_beta   90.00
_cell.angle_gamma   90.00
#
_symmetry.space_group_name_H-M   'P 1'
#
loop_
_entity.id
_entity.type
_entity.pdbx_description
1 polymer ?
#
loop_
_entity_poly.entity_id
_entity_poly.type
_entity_poly.pdbx_seq_one_letter_code
_entity_poly.pdbx_strand_id
1 'polypeptide(L)'
;MLGETEIELLLNLEGKKPLKKVAKELDLSQSYTSQLVSKLQKKGLIKTEKSGKKKLVYQAENQTIENLQKIKNLYPYIQTAKILSRKTLPILYHFNKPMTVKELAEETGNYRNTVNRILKKLKNRGIVQKKGSQYKLNKDFKILNELAKSYTHLQHRREISSHVNTFTMLWESLEEFLVQTPEEIDYKKYHQTGPELFGRFDLPLTTTGRKHYFRSKEKREIDSKDLICHTLLIDKGTRYQSYCMLLIKKGDINKGELVKKAEKFGVEKTVRSLIKYLETRGEKKTPEQPTWRELKDLAFDYGVKI
;
A
#
# COMPACT_ATOMS: atom_id res chain seq x y z
N MET A 1 9.40 8.87 4.57
CA MET A 1 10.62 8.04 4.47
C MET A 1 11.57 8.30 5.62
N LEU A 2 12.25 7.26 6.12
CA LEU A 2 13.19 7.29 7.24
C LEU A 2 14.63 7.56 6.76
N GLY A 3 15.30 8.51 7.40
CA GLY A 3 16.72 8.79 7.22
C GLY A 3 17.60 7.94 8.14
N GLU A 4 18.90 7.94 7.86
CA GLU A 4 19.89 7.16 8.60
C GLU A 4 19.88 7.49 10.10
N THR A 5 20.02 8.76 10.47
CA THR A 5 19.99 9.19 11.89
C THR A 5 18.65 8.91 12.59
N GLU A 6 17.54 8.92 11.84
CA GLU A 6 16.24 8.55 12.40
C GLU A 6 16.20 7.06 12.77
N ILE A 7 16.83 6.21 11.95
CA ILE A 7 16.93 4.77 12.19
C ILE A 7 17.94 4.48 13.30
N GLU A 8 19.08 5.17 13.34
CA GLU A 8 20.05 5.04 14.43
C GLU A 8 19.42 5.40 15.78
N LEU A 9 18.66 6.49 15.83
CA LEU A 9 17.95 6.87 17.06
C LEU A 9 16.98 5.77 17.48
N LEU A 10 16.16 5.25 16.55
CA LEU A 10 15.22 4.16 16.87
C LEU A 10 15.95 2.91 17.35
N LEU A 11 17.05 2.50 16.71
CA LEU A 11 17.80 1.30 17.08
C LEU A 11 18.46 1.40 18.46
N ASN A 12 18.86 2.60 18.89
CA ASN A 12 19.54 2.83 20.19
C ASN A 12 18.59 3.27 21.32
N LEU A 13 17.33 3.54 21.01
CA LEU A 13 16.32 3.93 21.99
C LEU A 13 15.69 2.71 22.67
N GLU A 14 16.33 2.24 23.72
CA GLU A 14 15.84 1.15 24.57
C GLU A 14 15.13 1.71 25.81
N GLY A 15 13.87 1.31 26.00
CA GLY A 15 13.03 1.79 27.10
C GLY A 15 12.77 3.30 27.08
N LYS A 16 12.40 3.85 28.24
CA LYS A 16 12.15 5.28 28.44
C LYS A 16 13.43 5.99 28.82
N LYS A 17 13.88 6.94 27.99
CA LYS A 17 15.09 7.73 28.23
C LYS A 17 14.82 9.24 28.20
N PRO A 18 15.46 10.05 29.06
CA PRO A 18 15.42 11.50 28.94
C PRO A 18 16.02 11.96 27.60
N LEU A 19 15.43 12.98 26.96
CA LEU A 19 15.91 13.53 25.69
C LEU A 19 17.40 13.92 25.73
N LYS A 20 17.86 14.51 26.85
CA LYS A 20 19.26 14.85 27.07
C LYS A 20 20.20 13.62 27.04
N LYS A 21 19.74 12.47 27.54
CA LYS A 21 20.50 11.21 27.51
C LYS A 21 20.58 10.66 26.09
N VAL A 22 19.47 10.68 25.35
CA VAL A 22 19.43 10.28 23.93
C VAL A 22 20.38 11.15 23.09
N ALA A 23 20.38 12.47 23.31
CA ALA A 23 21.27 13.39 22.62
C ALA A 23 22.76 13.06 22.88
N LYS A 24 23.11 12.77 24.14
CA LYS A 24 24.48 12.40 24.53
C LYS A 24 24.92 11.06 23.93
N GLU A 25 24.04 10.04 23.95
CA GLU A 25 24.36 8.70 23.42
C GLU A 25 24.58 8.68 21.90
N LEU A 26 23.93 9.58 21.17
CA LEU A 26 24.06 9.71 19.71
C LEU A 26 25.07 10.79 19.28
N ASP A 27 25.73 11.45 20.23
CA ASP A 27 26.61 12.60 19.98
C ASP A 27 25.95 13.71 19.13
N LEU A 28 24.71 14.06 19.49
CA LEU A 28 23.91 15.08 18.81
C LEU A 28 23.59 16.25 19.74
N SER A 29 23.39 17.44 19.16
CA SER A 29 22.85 18.57 19.92
C SER A 29 21.44 18.25 20.43
N GLN A 30 21.07 18.79 21.59
CA GLN A 30 19.71 18.60 22.15
C GLN A 30 18.64 19.19 21.23
N SER A 31 18.95 20.31 20.56
CA SER A 31 18.05 20.94 19.58
C SER A 31 17.78 20.00 18.40
N TYR A 32 18.83 19.44 17.78
CA TYR A 32 18.66 18.51 16.66
C TYR A 32 17.98 17.21 17.08
N THR A 33 18.30 16.68 18.26
CA THR A 33 17.63 15.51 18.83
C THR A 33 16.13 15.77 19.03
N SER A 34 15.76 16.95 19.53
CA SER A 34 14.36 17.36 19.68
C SER A 34 13.61 17.42 18.35
N GLN A 35 14.28 17.93 17.30
CA GLN A 35 13.71 17.91 15.94
C GLN A 35 13.52 16.50 15.41
N LEU A 36 14.50 15.59 15.60
CA LEU A 36 14.39 14.18 15.20
C LEU A 36 13.25 13.47 15.93
N VAL A 37 13.16 13.64 17.26
CA VAL A 37 12.09 13.08 18.08
C VAL A 37 10.72 13.58 17.59
N SER A 38 10.60 14.88 17.31
CA SER A 38 9.35 15.45 16.80
C SER A 38 8.98 14.88 15.43
N LYS A 39 9.95 14.67 14.52
CA LYS A 39 9.74 14.02 13.22
C LYS A 39 9.31 12.56 13.37
N LEU A 40 9.97 11.79 14.24
CA LEU A 40 9.65 10.38 14.50
C LEU A 40 8.28 10.21 15.18
N GLN A 41 7.92 11.14 16.07
CA GLN A 41 6.59 11.19 16.68
C GLN A 41 5.50 11.48 15.64
N LYS A 42 5.73 12.44 14.72
CA LYS A 42 4.83 12.68 13.58
C LYS A 42 4.65 11.45 12.69
N LYS A 43 5.70 10.61 12.56
CA LYS A 43 5.67 9.32 11.84
C LYS A 43 5.06 8.17 12.64
N GLY A 44 4.75 8.37 13.92
CA GLY A 44 4.17 7.36 14.81
C GLY A 44 5.14 6.31 15.34
N LEU A 45 6.45 6.58 15.28
CA LEU A 45 7.50 5.63 15.65
C LEU A 45 8.01 5.84 17.09
N ILE A 46 7.72 7.00 17.67
CA ILE A 46 8.13 7.39 19.03
C ILE A 46 6.95 8.01 19.76
N LYS A 47 6.91 7.78 21.07
CA LYS A 47 6.06 8.49 22.02
C LYS A 47 6.93 9.31 22.97
N THR A 48 6.33 10.35 23.54
CA THR A 48 7.02 11.19 24.52
C THR A 48 6.08 11.51 25.68
N GLU A 49 6.63 11.54 26.88
CA GLU A 49 5.90 11.92 28.09
C GLU A 49 6.69 12.98 28.87
N LYS A 50 5.99 13.80 29.64
CA LYS A 50 6.61 14.72 30.59
C LYS A 50 6.77 13.99 31.93
N SER A 51 7.96 14.06 32.50
CA SER A 51 8.26 13.63 33.86
C SER A 51 8.97 14.78 34.57
N GLY A 52 8.20 15.57 35.32
CA GLY A 52 8.63 16.86 35.87
C GLY A 52 9.14 17.80 34.77
N LYS A 53 10.38 18.29 34.93
CA LYS A 53 11.06 19.16 33.93
C LYS A 53 11.66 18.39 32.75
N LYS A 54 11.59 17.05 32.73
CA LYS A 54 12.25 16.22 31.71
C LYS A 54 11.22 15.71 30.69
N LYS A 55 11.61 15.73 29.42
CA LYS A 55 10.90 15.02 28.34
C LYS A 55 11.51 13.63 28.21
N LEU A 56 10.71 12.60 28.51
CA LEU A 56 11.07 11.21 28.29
C LEU A 56 10.64 10.80 26.88
N VAL A 57 11.47 10.00 26.23
CA VAL A 57 11.33 9.54 24.85
C VAL A 57 11.42 8.02 24.86
N TYR A 58 10.52 7.36 24.15
CA TYR A 58 10.49 5.91 24.03
C TYR A 58 9.86 5.49 22.68
N GLN A 59 10.18 4.28 22.23
CA GLN A 59 9.61 3.75 21.00
C GLN A 59 8.09 3.57 21.12
N ALA A 60 7.37 3.75 20.01
CA ALA A 60 5.98 3.38 19.95
C ALA A 60 5.83 1.85 19.78
N GLU A 61 4.79 1.29 20.38
CA GLU A 61 4.43 -0.12 20.19
C GLU A 61 3.70 -0.28 18.86
N ASN A 62 4.40 -0.80 17.85
CA ASN A 62 3.84 -1.16 16.56
C ASN A 62 4.77 -2.11 15.80
N GLN A 63 4.22 -2.78 14.77
CA GLN A 63 4.93 -3.76 13.95
C GLN A 63 6.20 -3.21 13.28
N THR A 64 6.25 -1.91 12.95
CA THR A 64 7.44 -1.32 12.32
C THR A 64 8.61 -1.31 13.28
N ILE A 65 8.38 -0.92 14.54
CA ILE A 65 9.40 -0.95 15.59
C ILE A 65 9.83 -2.38 15.90
N GLU A 66 8.89 -3.31 16.03
CA GLU A 66 9.22 -4.72 16.25
C GLU A 66 10.09 -5.30 15.14
N ASN A 67 9.75 -5.02 13.87
CA ASN A 67 10.53 -5.49 12.73
C ASN A 67 11.93 -4.86 12.73
N LEU A 68 12.04 -3.58 13.11
CA LEU A 68 13.33 -2.91 13.21
C LEU A 68 14.22 -3.53 14.30
N GLN A 69 13.64 -3.89 15.45
CA GLN A 69 14.37 -4.59 16.53
C GLN A 69 14.76 -6.02 16.12
N LYS A 70 13.87 -6.76 15.47
CA LYS A 70 14.22 -8.08 14.90
C LYS A 70 15.40 -7.98 13.94
N ILE A 71 15.44 -6.96 13.08
CA ILE A 71 16.57 -6.73 12.18
C ILE A 71 17.86 -6.42 12.95
N LYS A 72 17.80 -5.57 13.98
CA LYS A 72 18.94 -5.27 14.85
C LYS A 72 19.56 -6.56 15.43
N ASN A 73 18.70 -7.46 15.89
CA ASN A 73 19.12 -8.68 16.59
C ASN A 73 19.58 -9.78 15.63
N LEU A 74 18.86 -10.00 14.53
CA LEU A 74 19.21 -11.03 13.54
C LEU A 74 20.44 -10.67 12.70
N TYR A 75 20.65 -9.36 12.48
CA TYR A 75 21.64 -8.87 11.53
C TYR A 75 22.50 -7.73 12.11
N PRO A 76 23.24 -7.94 13.21
CA PRO A 76 24.03 -6.87 13.84
C PRO A 76 25.08 -6.27 12.88
N TYR A 77 25.59 -7.06 11.94
CA TYR A 77 26.67 -6.66 11.03
C TYR A 77 26.21 -5.84 9.81
N ILE A 78 24.92 -5.81 9.50
CA ILE A 78 24.47 -5.23 8.23
C ILE A 78 24.48 -3.70 8.23
N GLN A 79 24.73 -3.07 9.39
CA GLN A 79 24.67 -1.61 9.56
C GLN A 79 23.30 -1.09 9.10
N THR A 80 22.25 -1.56 9.77
CA THR A 80 20.83 -1.37 9.42
C THR A 80 20.49 0.06 8.99
N ALA A 81 20.96 1.07 9.72
CA ALA A 81 20.72 2.48 9.38
C ALA A 81 21.29 2.89 8.01
N LYS A 82 22.49 2.41 7.65
CA LYS A 82 23.15 2.68 6.36
C LYS A 82 22.48 1.96 5.20
N ILE A 83 21.89 0.80 5.45
CA ILE A 83 21.14 0.06 4.41
C ILE A 83 19.81 0.72 4.17
N LEU A 84 19.06 1.01 5.23
CA LEU A 84 17.68 1.50 5.19
C LEU A 84 17.62 3.00 4.90
N SER A 85 18.38 3.46 3.91
CA SER A 85 18.27 4.83 3.41
C SER A 85 16.83 5.12 2.95
N ARG A 86 16.47 6.41 2.91
CA ARG A 86 15.14 6.88 2.46
C ARG A 86 14.68 6.26 1.14
N LYS A 87 15.61 5.98 0.23
CA LYS A 87 15.34 5.44 -1.10
C LYS A 87 15.40 3.91 -1.15
N THR A 88 15.96 3.26 -0.13
CA THR A 88 16.02 1.80 -0.04
C THR A 88 14.69 1.20 0.36
N LEU A 89 13.96 1.81 1.31
CA LEU A 89 12.67 1.31 1.78
C LEU A 89 11.63 1.10 0.65
N PRO A 90 11.42 2.06 -0.27
CA PRO A 90 10.58 1.85 -1.46
C PRO A 90 11.00 0.63 -2.28
N ILE A 91 12.29 0.46 -2.53
CA ILE A 91 12.80 -0.69 -3.30
C ILE A 91 12.54 -2.00 -2.55
N LEU A 92 12.76 -2.02 -1.23
CA LEU A 92 12.49 -3.18 -0.37
C LEU A 92 11.01 -3.55 -0.35
N TYR A 93 10.09 -2.59 -0.45
CA TYR A 93 8.65 -2.82 -0.48
C TYR A 93 8.22 -3.76 -1.63
N HIS A 94 8.79 -3.57 -2.83
CA HIS A 94 8.43 -4.33 -4.04
C HIS A 94 9.11 -5.70 -4.17
N PHE A 95 9.97 -6.09 -3.23
CA PHE A 95 10.65 -7.38 -3.27
C PHE A 95 9.82 -8.56 -2.70
N ASN A 96 8.52 -8.56 -2.97
CA ASN A 96 7.67 -9.75 -2.83
C ASN A 96 7.80 -10.71 -4.03
N LYS A 97 8.33 -10.22 -5.16
CA LYS A 97 8.63 -10.97 -6.38
C LYS A 97 9.99 -10.54 -6.97
N PRO A 98 10.59 -11.31 -7.89
CA PRO A 98 11.74 -10.85 -8.65
C PRO A 98 11.39 -9.60 -9.48
N MET A 99 12.27 -8.60 -9.49
CA MET A 99 12.05 -7.31 -10.15
C MET A 99 13.31 -6.87 -10.91
N THR A 100 13.13 -6.24 -12.05
CA THR A 100 14.18 -5.57 -12.81
C THR A 100 14.44 -4.15 -12.29
N VAL A 101 15.55 -3.57 -12.72
CA VAL A 101 15.88 -2.15 -12.43
C VAL A 101 14.82 -1.21 -13.01
N LYS A 102 14.29 -1.53 -14.19
CA LYS A 102 13.28 -0.72 -14.88
C LYS A 102 11.98 -0.71 -14.07
N GLU A 103 11.47 -1.88 -13.71
CA GLU A 103 10.23 -2.00 -12.93
C GLU A 103 10.37 -1.30 -11.57
N LEU A 104 11.49 -1.50 -10.85
CA LEU A 104 11.73 -0.80 -9.58
C LEU A 104 11.81 0.72 -9.73
N ALA A 105 12.39 1.22 -10.82
CA ALA A 105 12.45 2.65 -11.09
C ALA A 105 11.07 3.24 -11.33
N GLU A 106 10.24 2.55 -12.12
CA GLU A 106 8.85 2.93 -12.42
C GLU A 106 7.99 2.90 -11.16
N GLU A 107 7.99 1.79 -10.41
CA GLU A 107 7.17 1.59 -9.21
C GLU A 107 7.53 2.53 -8.05
N THR A 108 8.80 2.92 -7.93
CA THR A 108 9.26 3.76 -6.80
C THR A 108 9.47 5.22 -7.16
N GLY A 109 9.26 5.61 -8.42
CA GLY A 109 9.56 6.96 -8.93
C GLY A 109 11.05 7.35 -8.85
N ASN A 110 11.97 6.39 -8.69
CA ASN A 110 13.40 6.67 -8.61
C ASN A 110 14.08 6.55 -9.98
N TYR A 111 15.07 7.40 -10.24
CA TYR A 111 15.94 7.25 -11.41
C TYR A 111 16.63 5.86 -11.43
N ARG A 112 16.72 5.25 -12.62
CA ARG A 112 17.38 3.94 -12.81
C ARG A 112 18.79 3.88 -12.22
N ASN A 113 19.57 4.95 -12.35
CA ASN A 113 20.92 5.03 -11.75
C ASN A 113 20.89 4.95 -10.21
N THR A 114 19.87 5.55 -9.58
CA THR A 114 19.68 5.46 -8.13
C THR A 114 19.33 4.03 -7.72
N VAL A 115 18.41 3.39 -8.44
CA VAL A 115 18.02 1.99 -8.20
C VAL A 115 19.24 1.07 -8.36
N ASN A 116 20.00 1.19 -9.45
CA ASN A 116 21.23 0.42 -9.68
C ASN A 116 22.23 0.55 -8.53
N ARG A 117 22.46 1.78 -8.04
CA ARG A 117 23.39 2.03 -6.92
C ARG A 117 22.90 1.34 -5.64
N ILE A 118 21.61 1.38 -5.35
CA ILE A 118 21.03 0.72 -4.18
C ILE A 118 21.12 -0.80 -4.32
N LEU A 119 20.73 -1.35 -5.47
CA LEU A 119 20.81 -2.79 -5.73
C LEU A 119 22.24 -3.32 -5.68
N LYS A 120 23.23 -2.56 -6.17
CA LYS A 120 24.65 -2.91 -6.02
C LYS A 120 25.05 -3.01 -4.55
N LYS A 121 24.65 -2.03 -3.72
CA LYS A 121 24.90 -2.05 -2.27
C LYS A 121 24.20 -3.23 -1.56
N LEU A 122 22.96 -3.53 -1.93
CA LEU A 122 22.22 -4.66 -1.35
C LEU A 122 22.83 -5.99 -1.78
N LYS A 123 23.22 -6.12 -3.06
CA LYS A 123 23.85 -7.33 -3.61
C LYS A 123 25.19 -7.61 -2.97
N ASN A 124 26.04 -6.59 -2.81
CA ASN A 124 27.35 -6.73 -2.17
C ASN A 124 27.26 -7.19 -0.70
N ARG A 125 26.08 -7.09 -0.08
CA ARG A 125 25.80 -7.55 1.29
C ARG A 125 24.99 -8.85 1.34
N GLY A 126 24.78 -9.53 0.20
CA GLY A 126 24.01 -10.77 0.12
C GLY A 126 22.50 -10.63 0.34
N ILE A 127 21.99 -9.39 0.45
CA ILE A 127 20.57 -9.11 0.73
C ILE A 127 19.70 -9.42 -0.48
N VAL A 128 20.20 -9.10 -1.68
CA VAL A 128 19.54 -9.44 -2.93
C VAL A 128 20.47 -10.26 -3.80
N GLN A 129 19.87 -11.17 -4.57
CA GLN A 129 20.54 -11.97 -5.58
C GLN A 129 20.12 -11.49 -6.96
N LYS A 130 21.03 -11.56 -7.93
CA LYS A 130 20.76 -11.21 -9.33
C LYS A 130 20.69 -12.49 -10.17
N LYS A 131 19.62 -12.65 -10.96
CA LYS A 131 19.48 -13.71 -11.97
C LYS A 131 19.08 -13.05 -13.29
N GLY A 132 19.98 -13.07 -14.27
CA GLY A 132 19.78 -12.31 -15.52
C GLY A 132 19.62 -10.81 -15.24
N SER A 133 18.54 -10.20 -15.74
CA SER A 133 18.21 -8.79 -15.52
C SER A 133 17.43 -8.53 -14.22
N GLN A 134 16.99 -9.59 -13.54
CA GLN A 134 16.12 -9.51 -12.36
C GLN A 134 16.91 -9.63 -11.06
N TYR A 135 16.40 -8.96 -10.03
CA TYR A 135 16.87 -9.02 -8.65
C TYR A 135 15.78 -9.64 -7.80
N LYS A 136 16.18 -10.46 -6.83
CA LYS A 136 15.28 -11.08 -5.86
C LYS A 136 15.86 -10.91 -4.46
N LEU A 137 15.02 -10.62 -3.48
CA LEU A 137 15.41 -10.63 -2.07
C LEU A 137 15.78 -12.05 -1.65
N ASN A 138 16.91 -12.19 -0.98
CA ASN A 138 17.29 -13.44 -0.35
C ASN A 138 16.28 -13.75 0.78
N LYS A 139 15.88 -15.02 0.91
CA LYS A 139 14.83 -15.47 1.84
C LYS A 139 15.15 -15.12 3.28
N ASP A 140 16.42 -15.17 3.67
CA ASP A 140 16.87 -14.82 5.02
C ASP A 140 16.50 -13.35 5.35
N PHE A 141 16.60 -12.46 4.36
CA PHE A 141 16.34 -11.04 4.52
C PHE A 141 14.88 -10.64 4.30
N LYS A 142 13.93 -11.58 4.32
CA LYS A 142 12.48 -11.29 4.14
C LYS A 142 11.97 -10.22 5.11
N ILE A 143 12.51 -10.16 6.33
CA ILE A 143 12.16 -9.16 7.34
C ILE A 143 12.36 -7.71 6.86
N LEU A 144 13.26 -7.46 5.89
CA LEU A 144 13.45 -6.13 5.30
C LEU A 144 12.25 -5.71 4.43
N ASN A 145 11.62 -6.65 3.71
CA ASN A 145 10.37 -6.40 2.99
C ASN A 145 9.22 -6.14 3.97
N GLU A 146 9.16 -6.93 5.04
CA GLU A 146 8.14 -6.81 6.09
C GLU A 146 8.25 -5.47 6.84
N LEU A 147 9.48 -5.00 7.10
CA LEU A 147 9.72 -3.66 7.62
C LEU A 147 9.20 -2.58 6.67
N ALA A 148 9.52 -2.67 5.38
CA ALA A 148 9.07 -1.67 4.39
C ALA A 148 7.54 -1.63 4.28
N LYS A 149 6.88 -2.80 4.28
CA LYS A 149 5.41 -2.91 4.26
C LYS A 149 4.77 -2.39 5.53
N SER A 150 5.25 -2.82 6.70
CA SER A 150 4.72 -2.36 7.99
C SER A 150 4.88 -0.84 8.19
N TYR A 151 6.00 -0.25 7.74
CA TYR A 151 6.17 1.20 7.79
C TYR A 151 5.20 1.92 6.85
N THR A 152 5.02 1.42 5.62
CA THR A 152 4.07 1.97 4.64
C THR A 152 2.64 1.92 5.19
N HIS A 153 2.23 0.77 5.71
CA HIS A 153 0.94 0.58 6.38
C HIS A 153 0.73 1.56 7.54
N LEU A 154 1.75 1.74 8.40
CA LEU A 154 1.70 2.72 9.48
C LEU A 154 1.51 4.14 8.96
N GLN A 155 2.20 4.52 7.87
CA GLN A 155 2.04 5.86 7.30
C GLN A 155 0.64 6.06 6.69
N HIS A 156 0.13 5.07 5.96
CA HIS A 156 -1.23 5.12 5.41
C HIS A 156 -2.28 5.26 6.50
N ARG A 157 -2.23 4.43 7.55
CA ARG A 157 -3.14 4.52 8.69
C ARG A 157 -3.10 5.89 9.35
N ARG A 158 -1.91 6.46 9.53
CA ARG A 158 -1.77 7.80 10.11
C ARG A 158 -2.33 8.90 9.21
N GLU A 159 -2.14 8.78 7.90
CA GLU A 159 -2.69 9.74 6.94
C GLU A 159 -4.23 9.72 6.99
N ILE A 160 -4.85 8.55 6.87
CA ILE A 160 -6.31 8.46 6.91
C ILE A 160 -6.90 8.81 8.29
N SER A 161 -6.25 8.43 9.39
CA SER A 161 -6.66 8.84 10.75
C SER A 161 -6.65 10.34 11.01
N SER A 162 -6.00 11.13 10.14
CA SER A 162 -6.06 12.60 10.23
C SER A 162 -7.30 13.20 9.56
N HIS A 163 -8.08 12.38 8.83
CA HIS A 163 -9.28 12.80 8.10
C HIS A 163 -10.55 12.14 8.64
N VAL A 164 -10.47 10.90 9.14
CA VAL A 164 -11.63 10.14 9.66
C VAL A 164 -11.27 9.38 10.93
N ASN A 165 -12.27 9.17 11.78
CA ASN A 165 -12.12 8.45 13.04
C ASN A 165 -12.26 6.94 12.86
N THR A 166 -13.15 6.51 11.96
CA THR A 166 -13.48 5.09 11.74
C THR A 166 -13.24 4.70 10.29
N PHE A 167 -12.39 3.69 10.07
CA PHE A 167 -12.09 3.22 8.72
C PHE A 167 -11.58 1.77 8.71
N THR A 168 -11.62 1.16 7.53
CA THR A 168 -11.03 -0.16 7.26
C THR A 168 -10.18 -0.07 5.98
N MET A 169 -8.91 -0.45 6.09
CA MET A 169 -8.01 -0.55 4.94
C MET A 169 -8.36 -1.82 4.14
N LEU A 170 -8.75 -1.66 2.88
CA LEU A 170 -9.13 -2.78 2.01
C LEU A 170 -7.98 -3.23 1.10
N TRP A 171 -7.14 -2.29 0.68
CA TRP A 171 -5.98 -2.55 -0.16
C TRP A 171 -4.94 -1.45 -0.01
N GLU A 172 -3.67 -1.78 -0.22
CA GLU A 172 -2.58 -0.79 -0.23
C GLU A 172 -1.42 -1.19 -1.14
N SER A 173 -0.77 -0.18 -1.70
CA SER A 173 0.51 -0.24 -2.40
C SER A 173 1.55 0.62 -1.66
N LEU A 174 2.59 1.11 -2.34
CA LEU A 174 3.58 2.00 -1.73
C LEU A 174 3.03 3.41 -1.48
N GLU A 175 2.23 3.95 -2.41
CA GLU A 175 1.78 5.35 -2.41
C GLU A 175 0.25 5.51 -2.56
N GLU A 176 -0.45 4.40 -2.74
CA GLU A 176 -1.91 4.38 -2.93
C GLU A 176 -2.56 3.37 -1.99
N PHE A 177 -3.79 3.64 -1.58
CA PHE A 177 -4.58 2.70 -0.80
C PHE A 177 -6.08 2.90 -1.00
N LEU A 178 -6.84 1.83 -0.77
CA LEU A 178 -8.29 1.79 -0.79
C LEU A 178 -8.81 1.66 0.64
N VAL A 179 -9.73 2.53 1.01
CA VAL A 179 -10.32 2.55 2.34
C VAL A 179 -11.85 2.56 2.29
N GLN A 180 -12.47 1.87 3.24
CA GLN A 180 -13.89 1.94 3.53
C GLN A 180 -14.11 2.75 4.82
N THR A 181 -15.06 3.69 4.82
CA THR A 181 -15.43 4.48 6.00
C THR A 181 -16.90 4.91 5.93
N PRO A 182 -17.60 5.08 7.07
CA PRO A 182 -18.91 5.72 7.08
C PRO A 182 -18.84 7.24 6.91
N GLU A 183 -17.66 7.84 7.10
CA GLU A 183 -17.46 9.30 7.07
C GLU A 183 -17.22 9.83 5.65
N GLU A 184 -17.53 11.10 5.42
CA GLU A 184 -17.15 11.77 4.17
C GLU A 184 -15.72 12.26 4.23
N ILE A 185 -15.01 12.13 3.09
CA ILE A 185 -13.65 12.63 2.96
C ILE A 185 -13.65 13.66 1.84
N ASP A 186 -13.73 14.93 2.22
CA ASP A 186 -13.54 16.04 1.29
C ASP A 186 -12.06 16.48 1.28
N TYR A 187 -11.24 15.67 0.61
CA TYR A 187 -9.83 16.03 0.38
C TYR A 187 -9.40 15.56 -1.00
N LYS A 188 -8.84 16.48 -1.80
CA LYS A 188 -8.55 16.34 -3.24
C LYS A 188 -7.83 15.04 -3.65
N LYS A 189 -7.08 14.42 -2.74
CA LYS A 189 -6.33 13.19 -3.02
C LYS A 189 -7.12 11.89 -2.78
N TYR A 190 -8.29 11.98 -2.16
CA TYR A 190 -9.21 10.85 -1.97
C TYR A 190 -10.29 10.93 -3.04
N HIS A 191 -10.38 9.88 -3.85
CA HIS A 191 -11.37 9.79 -4.90
C HIS A 191 -12.42 8.76 -4.49
N GLN A 192 -13.68 9.16 -4.47
CA GLN A 192 -14.78 8.23 -4.25
C GLN A 192 -14.75 7.13 -5.31
N THR A 193 -15.00 5.89 -4.91
CA THR A 193 -14.96 4.69 -5.75
C THR A 193 -15.98 3.67 -5.25
N GLY A 194 -15.99 2.46 -5.81
CA GLY A 194 -16.85 1.37 -5.36
C GLY A 194 -18.28 1.48 -5.91
N PRO A 195 -19.23 0.67 -5.39
CA PRO A 195 -20.62 0.66 -5.87
C PRO A 195 -21.26 2.05 -5.99
N GLU A 196 -20.88 2.98 -5.11
CA GLU A 196 -21.37 4.36 -5.07
C GLU A 196 -21.04 5.16 -6.34
N LEU A 197 -19.96 4.82 -7.06
CA LEU A 197 -19.52 5.56 -8.25
C LEU A 197 -20.18 5.04 -9.54
N PHE A 198 -20.83 3.87 -9.53
CA PHE A 198 -21.42 3.29 -10.74
C PHE A 198 -22.51 4.17 -11.36
N GLY A 199 -23.19 5.00 -10.57
CA GLY A 199 -24.17 5.96 -11.08
C GLY A 199 -23.59 6.94 -12.12
N ARG A 200 -22.28 7.26 -12.05
CA ARG A 200 -21.60 8.11 -13.06
C ARG A 200 -21.42 7.40 -14.41
N PHE A 201 -21.60 6.10 -14.44
CA PHE A 201 -21.55 5.25 -15.64
C PHE A 201 -22.96 4.73 -15.99
N ASP A 202 -24.00 5.50 -15.62
CA ASP A 202 -25.42 5.17 -15.82
C ASP A 202 -25.84 3.83 -15.20
N LEU A 203 -25.21 3.42 -14.10
CA LEU A 203 -25.54 2.21 -13.34
C LEU A 203 -25.84 2.60 -11.88
N PRO A 204 -27.02 3.16 -11.55
CA PRO A 204 -27.34 3.63 -10.21
C PRO A 204 -27.65 2.46 -9.26
N LEU A 205 -26.60 1.76 -8.82
CA LEU A 205 -26.70 0.58 -7.97
C LEU A 205 -27.18 0.92 -6.55
N THR A 206 -27.91 -0.01 -5.92
CA THR A 206 -28.24 0.10 -4.49
C THR A 206 -26.99 -0.09 -3.63
N THR A 207 -26.65 0.92 -2.84
CA THR A 207 -25.46 0.94 -1.96
C THR A 207 -25.85 0.68 -0.50
N THR A 208 -24.89 0.23 0.32
CA THR A 208 -25.11 -0.13 1.73
C THR A 208 -24.81 1.03 2.70
N GLY A 209 -24.63 2.26 2.19
CA GLY A 209 -24.30 3.45 2.99
C GLY A 209 -22.84 3.53 3.45
N ARG A 210 -22.00 2.53 3.16
CA ARG A 210 -20.54 2.58 3.41
C ARG A 210 -19.85 3.22 2.22
N LYS A 211 -18.99 4.22 2.47
CA LYS A 211 -18.28 4.95 1.41
C LYS A 211 -16.90 4.35 1.18
N HIS A 212 -16.48 4.30 -0.08
CA HIS A 212 -15.17 3.82 -0.46
C HIS A 212 -14.36 4.95 -1.11
N TYR A 213 -13.12 5.10 -0.68
CA TYR A 213 -12.20 6.09 -1.23
C TYR A 213 -10.87 5.46 -1.63
N PHE A 214 -10.44 5.77 -2.84
CA PHE A 214 -9.10 5.47 -3.31
C PHE A 214 -8.20 6.69 -3.14
N ARG A 215 -7.16 6.54 -2.34
CA ARG A 215 -6.15 7.58 -2.12
C ARG A 215 -5.04 7.44 -3.16
N SER A 216 -4.84 8.48 -3.98
CA SER A 216 -3.73 8.55 -4.94
C SER A 216 -3.22 9.98 -5.08
N LYS A 217 -1.93 10.17 -5.36
CA LYS A 217 -1.34 11.50 -5.61
C LYS A 217 -1.40 11.88 -7.09
N GLU A 218 -1.44 10.88 -7.97
CA GLU A 218 -1.28 11.05 -9.41
C GLU A 218 -2.64 11.07 -10.13
N LYS A 219 -3.62 10.33 -9.59
CA LYS A 219 -4.96 10.28 -10.18
C LYS A 219 -5.70 11.60 -9.97
N ARG A 220 -6.48 11.96 -10.99
CA ARG A 220 -7.45 13.05 -10.92
C ARG A 220 -8.86 12.53 -10.66
N GLU A 221 -9.16 11.37 -11.23
CA GLU A 221 -10.46 10.70 -11.12
C GLU A 221 -10.30 9.19 -11.27
N ILE A 222 -11.39 8.47 -10.99
CA ILE A 222 -11.50 7.01 -11.12
C ILE A 222 -12.17 6.69 -12.44
N ASP A 223 -11.43 6.06 -13.35
CA ASP A 223 -12.01 5.57 -14.60
C ASP A 223 -12.76 4.23 -14.42
N SER A 224 -13.47 3.78 -15.46
CA SER A 224 -14.24 2.53 -15.40
C SER A 224 -13.38 1.29 -15.08
N LYS A 225 -12.13 1.26 -15.54
CA LYS A 225 -11.19 0.15 -15.28
C LYS A 225 -10.70 0.17 -13.83
N ASP A 226 -10.44 1.35 -13.27
CA ASP A 226 -10.13 1.53 -11.85
C ASP A 226 -11.33 1.08 -11.00
N LEU A 227 -12.53 1.53 -11.36
CA LEU A 227 -13.76 1.19 -10.64
C LEU A 227 -14.00 -0.31 -10.57
N ILE A 228 -13.83 -1.04 -11.69
CA ILE A 228 -13.91 -2.51 -11.69
C ILE A 228 -12.89 -3.11 -10.72
N CYS A 229 -11.63 -2.69 -10.79
CA CYS A 229 -10.58 -3.23 -9.94
C CYS A 229 -10.85 -2.96 -8.46
N HIS A 230 -11.26 -1.74 -8.11
CA HIS A 230 -11.58 -1.36 -6.74
C HIS A 230 -12.80 -2.11 -6.21
N THR A 231 -13.81 -2.32 -7.06
CA THR A 231 -15.03 -3.07 -6.71
C THR A 231 -14.70 -4.51 -6.34
N LEU A 232 -13.79 -5.16 -7.10
CA LEU A 232 -13.30 -6.51 -6.81
C LEU A 232 -12.32 -6.59 -5.62
N LEU A 233 -11.76 -5.46 -5.18
CA LEU A 233 -10.99 -5.38 -3.93
C LEU A 233 -11.90 -5.23 -2.71
N ILE A 234 -13.08 -4.61 -2.87
CA ILE A 234 -14.08 -4.48 -1.82
C ILE A 234 -14.70 -5.85 -1.53
N ASP A 235 -15.20 -6.53 -2.55
CA ASP A 235 -15.83 -7.83 -2.43
C ASP A 235 -15.77 -8.59 -3.77
N LYS A 236 -15.55 -9.90 -3.70
CA LYS A 236 -15.48 -10.80 -4.86
C LYS A 236 -16.72 -11.68 -5.01
N GLY A 237 -17.75 -11.47 -4.20
CA GLY A 237 -19.01 -12.18 -4.27
C GLY A 237 -19.82 -11.85 -5.51
N THR A 238 -20.85 -12.67 -5.74
CA THR A 238 -21.74 -12.65 -6.91
C THR A 238 -22.22 -11.24 -7.26
N ARG A 239 -22.70 -10.47 -6.29
CA ARG A 239 -23.21 -9.11 -6.49
C ARG A 239 -22.17 -8.19 -7.14
N TYR A 240 -20.96 -8.14 -6.59
CA TYR A 240 -19.90 -7.23 -7.05
C TYR A 240 -19.32 -7.67 -8.38
N GLN A 241 -19.24 -8.99 -8.62
CA GLN A 241 -18.89 -9.52 -9.94
C GLN A 241 -19.94 -9.16 -11.00
N SER A 242 -21.23 -9.27 -10.69
CA SER A 242 -22.31 -8.83 -11.59
C SER A 242 -22.19 -7.36 -11.94
N TYR A 243 -21.96 -6.49 -10.95
CA TYR A 243 -21.77 -5.05 -11.18
C TYR A 243 -20.60 -4.78 -12.13
N CYS A 244 -19.46 -5.43 -11.90
CA CYS A 244 -18.31 -5.31 -12.81
C CYS A 244 -18.64 -5.78 -14.23
N MET A 245 -19.40 -6.87 -14.39
CA MET A 245 -19.82 -7.37 -15.70
C MET A 245 -20.75 -6.42 -16.45
N LEU A 246 -21.69 -5.78 -15.74
CA LEU A 246 -22.55 -4.74 -16.32
C LEU A 246 -21.71 -3.58 -16.84
N LEU A 247 -20.74 -3.09 -16.04
CA LEU A 247 -19.88 -1.98 -16.44
C LEU A 247 -18.95 -2.35 -17.60
N ILE A 248 -18.43 -3.58 -17.64
CA ILE A 248 -17.66 -4.08 -18.80
C ILE A 248 -18.49 -4.03 -20.08
N LYS A 249 -19.75 -4.46 -20.02
CA LYS A 249 -20.65 -4.50 -21.17
C LYS A 249 -21.14 -3.12 -21.59
N LYS A 250 -21.45 -2.24 -20.63
CA LYS A 250 -21.98 -0.91 -20.89
C LYS A 250 -20.91 0.06 -21.39
N GLY A 251 -19.71 0.02 -20.81
CA GLY A 251 -18.65 0.99 -21.09
C GLY A 251 -17.72 0.65 -22.25
N ASP A 252 -18.03 -0.38 -23.05
CA ASP A 252 -17.19 -0.93 -24.13
C ASP A 252 -15.68 -0.93 -23.78
N ILE A 253 -15.36 -1.51 -22.62
CA ILE A 253 -14.04 -1.39 -22.03
C ILE A 253 -13.03 -2.25 -22.79
N ASN A 254 -11.89 -1.66 -23.15
CA ASN A 254 -10.76 -2.43 -23.68
C ASN A 254 -10.29 -3.48 -22.67
N LYS A 255 -10.61 -4.75 -22.96
CA LYS A 255 -10.31 -5.92 -22.12
C LYS A 255 -8.82 -6.08 -21.83
N GLY A 256 -7.96 -5.80 -22.81
CA GLY A 256 -6.51 -5.90 -22.66
C GLY A 256 -5.96 -4.87 -21.68
N GLU A 257 -6.44 -3.63 -21.74
CA GLU A 257 -6.07 -2.59 -20.78
C GLU A 257 -6.64 -2.86 -19.38
N LEU A 258 -7.87 -3.38 -19.30
CA LEU A 258 -8.47 -3.77 -18.03
C LEU A 258 -7.66 -4.85 -17.32
N VAL A 259 -7.24 -5.88 -18.06
CA VAL A 259 -6.37 -6.95 -17.53
C VAL A 259 -5.03 -6.39 -17.05
N LYS A 260 -4.35 -5.57 -17.85
CA LYS A 260 -3.08 -4.93 -17.45
C LYS A 260 -3.25 -4.10 -16.17
N LYS A 261 -4.36 -3.37 -16.03
CA LYS A 261 -4.65 -2.62 -14.82
C LYS A 261 -4.95 -3.52 -13.63
N ALA A 262 -5.68 -4.62 -13.84
CA ALA A 262 -6.01 -5.59 -12.80
C ALA A 262 -4.78 -6.32 -12.22
N GLU A 263 -3.68 -6.44 -12.98
CA GLU A 263 -2.40 -6.95 -12.49
C GLU A 263 -1.84 -6.09 -11.35
N LYS A 264 -1.90 -4.76 -11.47
CA LYS A 264 -1.48 -3.81 -10.43
C LYS A 264 -2.20 -4.05 -9.10
N PHE A 265 -3.51 -4.32 -9.19
CA PHE A 265 -4.36 -4.54 -8.01
C PHE A 265 -4.38 -5.99 -7.52
N GLY A 266 -3.76 -6.92 -8.24
CA GLY A 266 -3.77 -8.34 -7.88
C GLY A 266 -5.13 -9.03 -8.09
N VAL A 267 -6.01 -8.45 -8.92
CA VAL A 267 -7.35 -9.00 -9.25
C VAL A 267 -7.45 -9.52 -10.68
N GLU A 268 -6.31 -9.61 -11.39
CA GLU A 268 -6.19 -10.08 -12.77
C GLU A 268 -6.94 -11.40 -13.03
N LYS A 269 -6.76 -12.42 -12.18
CA LYS A 269 -7.41 -13.73 -12.34
C LYS A 269 -8.94 -13.61 -12.34
N THR A 270 -9.48 -12.83 -11.41
CA THR A 270 -10.92 -12.59 -11.31
C THR A 270 -11.42 -11.83 -12.54
N VAL A 271 -10.72 -10.77 -12.96
CA VAL A 271 -11.06 -9.99 -14.16
C VAL A 271 -11.06 -10.86 -15.43
N ARG A 272 -10.05 -11.71 -15.62
CA ARG A 272 -10.02 -12.66 -16.74
C ARG A 272 -11.20 -13.63 -16.69
N SER A 273 -11.60 -14.07 -15.49
CA SER A 273 -12.78 -14.91 -15.30
C SER A 273 -14.07 -14.20 -15.70
N LEU A 274 -14.25 -12.92 -15.34
CA LEU A 274 -15.41 -12.11 -15.75
C LEU A 274 -15.48 -11.97 -17.27
N ILE A 275 -14.36 -11.64 -17.91
CA ILE A 275 -14.27 -11.50 -19.37
C ILE A 275 -14.65 -12.81 -20.06
N LYS A 276 -14.08 -13.93 -19.60
CA LYS A 276 -14.35 -15.25 -20.14
C LYS A 276 -15.82 -15.65 -19.96
N TYR A 277 -16.39 -15.40 -18.79
CA TYR A 277 -17.80 -15.64 -18.51
C TYR A 277 -18.72 -14.90 -19.49
N LEU A 278 -18.44 -13.60 -19.73
CA LEU A 278 -19.19 -12.77 -20.66
C LEU A 278 -19.06 -13.22 -22.12
N GLU A 279 -17.90 -13.75 -22.51
CA GLU A 279 -17.64 -14.28 -23.86
C GLU A 279 -18.35 -15.61 -24.09
N THR A 280 -18.37 -16.49 -23.08
CA THR A 280 -19.02 -17.80 -23.17
C THR A 280 -20.47 -17.79 -22.71
N ARG A 281 -21.08 -16.61 -22.50
CA ARG A 281 -22.47 -16.48 -22.05
C ARG A 281 -22.79 -17.35 -20.82
N GLY A 282 -21.87 -17.39 -19.87
CA GLY A 282 -22.01 -18.13 -18.61
C GLY A 282 -21.71 -19.64 -18.64
N GLU A 283 -21.30 -20.22 -19.78
CA GLU A 283 -20.88 -21.64 -19.82
C GLU A 283 -19.68 -21.92 -18.91
N LYS A 284 -18.73 -20.98 -18.83
CA LYS A 284 -17.56 -21.08 -17.95
C LYS A 284 -17.75 -20.17 -16.75
N LYS A 285 -18.43 -20.68 -15.73
CA LYS A 285 -18.69 -19.97 -14.47
C LYS A 285 -17.81 -20.43 -13.31
N THR A 286 -17.53 -19.51 -12.39
CA THR A 286 -17.02 -19.84 -11.04
C THR A 286 -18.19 -19.86 -10.03
N PRO A 287 -18.00 -20.45 -8.82
CA PRO A 287 -19.04 -20.47 -7.79
C PRO A 287 -19.53 -19.07 -7.36
N GLU A 288 -18.66 -18.08 -7.44
CA GLU A 288 -18.91 -16.68 -7.06
C GLU A 288 -19.53 -15.84 -8.18
N GLN A 289 -19.90 -16.47 -9.31
CA GLN A 289 -20.54 -15.80 -10.44
C GLN A 289 -22.03 -16.15 -10.52
N PRO A 290 -22.88 -15.21 -10.96
CA PRO A 290 -24.30 -15.47 -11.15
C PRO A 290 -24.51 -16.50 -12.26
N THR A 291 -25.69 -17.11 -12.30
CA THR A 291 -26.18 -17.77 -13.50
C THR A 291 -26.34 -16.76 -14.64
N TRP A 292 -26.29 -17.23 -15.89
CA TRP A 292 -26.46 -16.35 -17.04
C TRP A 292 -27.84 -15.67 -17.05
N ARG A 293 -28.87 -16.37 -16.55
CA ARG A 293 -30.22 -15.83 -16.40
C ARG A 293 -30.26 -14.67 -15.40
N GLU A 294 -29.72 -14.87 -14.19
CA GLU A 294 -29.66 -13.81 -13.17
C GLU A 294 -28.89 -12.58 -13.68
N LEU A 295 -27.80 -12.77 -14.44
CA LEU A 295 -27.09 -11.63 -15.01
C LEU A 295 -27.92 -10.91 -16.08
N LYS A 296 -28.69 -11.63 -16.91
CA LYS A 296 -29.59 -11.01 -17.90
C LYS A 296 -30.70 -10.21 -17.25
N ASP A 297 -31.32 -10.79 -16.23
CA ASP A 297 -32.40 -10.13 -15.50
C ASP A 297 -31.86 -8.83 -14.88
N LEU A 298 -30.70 -8.90 -14.22
CA LEU A 298 -30.03 -7.71 -13.70
C LEU A 298 -29.64 -6.71 -14.80
N ALA A 299 -29.12 -7.18 -15.93
CA ALA A 299 -28.76 -6.30 -17.04
C ALA A 299 -29.98 -5.58 -17.62
N PHE A 300 -31.11 -6.27 -17.73
CA PHE A 300 -32.39 -5.68 -18.14
C PHE A 300 -32.83 -4.56 -17.18
N ASP A 301 -32.77 -4.81 -15.87
CA ASP A 301 -33.13 -3.82 -14.84
C ASP A 301 -32.30 -2.52 -14.94
N TYR A 302 -31.04 -2.62 -15.36
CA TYR A 302 -30.13 -1.49 -15.52
C TYR A 302 -29.96 -1.01 -16.98
N GLY A 303 -30.80 -1.49 -17.91
CA GLY A 303 -30.78 -1.07 -19.32
C GLY A 303 -29.50 -1.44 -20.07
N VAL A 304 -28.82 -2.52 -19.67
CA VAL A 304 -27.59 -3.03 -20.31
C VAL A 304 -27.93 -4.19 -21.24
N LYS A 305 -27.41 -4.15 -22.47
CA LYS A 305 -27.53 -5.26 -23.42
C LYS A 305 -26.38 -6.25 -23.23
N ILE A 306 -26.68 -7.53 -22.98
CA ILE A 306 -25.65 -8.58 -22.77
C ILE A 306 -25.84 -9.82 -23.63
#